data_AF-A0A962DCR7-F1
#
_entry.id   AF-A0A962DCR7-F1
#
_cell.length_a   1.000
_cell.length_b   1.000
_cell.length_c   1.000
_cell.angle_alpha   90.00
_cell.angle_beta   90.00
_cell.angle_gamma   90.00
#
_symmetry.space_group_name_H-M   'P 1'
#
loop_
_entity.id
_entity.type
_entity.pdbx_description
1 polymer ?
#
loop_
_entity_poly.entity_id
_entity_poly.type
_entity_poly.pdbx_seq_one_letter_code
_entity_poly.pdbx_strand_id
1 'polypeptide(L)'
;MYEDNNWNAVTGDELAGFLDQINPIDGKYRTSPQSTQVHWRTLPFYETVALIRVKDPNWVNKKLNIYYLTDQGSLFRLNGTSPPIHEVNSKAPIKLNEDNVLDYLRFFCFYVRGEEGPFYIAESIEDPNMPGEMDEVTRSVIEGTVRPASFEGMNEHGHFLCDAVVFYSNALFIANFAIQQTGMIEMLNDEPIAGDLKAKIETPIA
;
A
#
# COMPACT_ATOMS: atom_id res chain seq x y z
N MET A 1 -4.69 2.10 -5.62
CA MET A 1 -4.61 1.55 -4.23
C MET A 1 -5.95 1.68 -3.53
N TYR A 2 -6.30 0.82 -2.55
CA TYR A 2 -7.55 0.69 -1.75
C TYR A 2 -8.45 1.93 -1.52
N GLU A 3 -8.86 2.60 -2.59
CA GLU A 3 -9.84 3.69 -2.64
C GLU A 3 -11.09 3.12 -3.31
N ASP A 4 -11.75 2.23 -2.58
CA ASP A 4 -12.95 1.51 -2.98
C ASP A 4 -13.99 1.53 -1.84
N ASN A 5 -15.12 0.87 -2.02
CA ASN A 5 -16.20 0.79 -1.04
C ASN A 5 -16.09 -0.39 -0.06
N ASN A 6 -14.94 -1.07 0.02
CA ASN A 6 -14.75 -2.25 0.86
C ASN A 6 -14.29 -1.92 2.29
N TRP A 7 -14.42 -0.66 2.71
CA TRP A 7 -14.02 -0.19 4.03
C TRP A 7 -15.21 -0.13 4.98
N ASN A 8 -15.02 -0.67 6.18
CA ASN A 8 -15.99 -0.63 7.27
C ASN A 8 -15.57 0.45 8.28
N ALA A 9 -16.48 1.37 8.61
CA ALA A 9 -16.22 2.39 9.63
C ALA A 9 -16.20 1.79 11.03
N VAL A 10 -15.23 2.19 11.86
CA VAL A 10 -15.23 1.90 13.30
C VAL A 10 -15.96 3.03 14.02
N THR A 11 -16.90 2.71 14.89
CA THR A 11 -17.77 3.69 15.55
C THR A 11 -18.00 3.33 17.03
N GLY A 12 -18.60 4.24 17.80
CA GLY A 12 -18.99 3.97 19.19
C GLY A 12 -17.81 3.65 20.11
N ASP A 13 -18.01 2.68 21.01
CA ASP A 13 -17.02 2.31 22.03
C ASP A 13 -15.76 1.68 21.42
N GLU A 14 -15.87 0.97 20.30
CA GLU A 14 -14.73 0.42 19.58
C GLU A 14 -13.81 1.53 19.05
N LEU A 15 -14.39 2.60 18.53
CA LEU A 15 -13.63 3.77 18.08
C LEU A 15 -12.89 4.40 19.26
N ALA A 16 -13.59 4.65 20.37
CA ALA A 16 -12.97 5.25 21.55
C ALA A 16 -11.80 4.39 22.08
N GLY A 17 -12.01 3.08 22.25
CA GLY A 17 -10.96 2.17 22.72
C GLY A 17 -9.76 2.10 21.77
N PHE A 18 -9.99 2.08 20.45
CA PHE A 18 -8.91 2.11 19.48
C PHE A 18 -8.12 3.43 19.53
N LEU A 19 -8.81 4.58 19.61
CA LEU A 19 -8.16 5.88 19.69
C LEU A 19 -7.32 6.02 20.97
N ASP A 20 -7.80 5.51 22.11
CA ASP A 20 -7.04 5.49 23.37
C ASP A 20 -5.73 4.69 23.26
N GLN A 21 -5.72 3.61 22.47
CA GLN A 21 -4.53 2.78 22.27
C GLN A 21 -3.46 3.48 21.42
N ILE A 22 -3.86 4.30 20.45
CA ILE A 22 -2.93 4.90 19.47
C ILE A 22 -2.60 6.37 19.74
N ASN A 23 -3.30 7.05 20.66
CA ASN A 23 -3.13 8.48 20.90
C ASN A 23 -2.07 8.76 21.98
N PRO A 24 -1.00 9.53 21.68
CA PRO A 24 -0.66 10.11 20.39
C PRO A 24 0.09 9.17 19.45
N ILE A 25 -0.23 9.24 18.16
CA ILE A 25 0.40 8.39 17.14
C ILE A 25 1.81 8.89 16.91
N ASP A 26 2.78 8.02 17.18
CA ASP A 26 4.22 8.28 17.05
C ASP A 26 4.67 9.54 17.82
N GLY A 27 3.93 9.92 18.88
CA GLY A 27 4.12 11.17 19.63
C GLY A 27 3.74 12.46 18.87
N LYS A 28 3.42 12.38 17.58
CA LYS A 28 3.26 13.51 16.66
C LYS A 28 1.79 13.85 16.39
N TYR A 29 0.96 12.86 16.09
CA TYR A 29 -0.41 13.09 15.65
C TYR A 29 -1.39 12.82 16.80
N ARG A 30 -2.24 13.81 17.08
CA ARG A 30 -3.34 13.66 18.04
C ARG A 30 -4.58 13.17 17.33
N THR A 31 -5.35 12.33 18.01
CA THR A 31 -6.66 11.88 17.56
C THR A 31 -7.76 12.41 18.48
N SER A 32 -8.99 12.44 17.97
CA SER A 32 -10.19 12.90 18.65
C SER A 32 -11.38 12.04 18.21
N PRO A 33 -12.20 11.51 19.13
CA PRO A 33 -13.43 10.80 18.77
C PRO A 33 -14.43 11.63 17.97
N GLN A 34 -14.29 12.97 17.96
CA GLN A 34 -15.17 13.88 17.25
C GLN A 34 -14.77 14.11 15.78
N SER A 35 -13.49 13.94 15.44
CA SER A 35 -12.98 14.23 14.08
C SER A 35 -12.24 13.08 13.42
N THR A 36 -11.57 12.22 14.20
CA THR A 36 -10.77 11.13 13.66
C THR A 36 -11.68 10.05 13.07
N GLN A 37 -11.41 9.71 11.83
CA GLN A 37 -12.10 8.67 11.09
C GLN A 37 -11.22 7.42 11.07
N VAL A 38 -11.78 6.29 11.51
CA VAL A 38 -11.11 4.99 11.50
C VAL A 38 -11.94 4.03 10.67
N HIS A 39 -11.29 3.38 9.72
CA HIS A 39 -11.91 2.36 8.88
C HIS A 39 -11.04 1.12 8.84
N TRP A 40 -11.64 -0.04 8.65
CA TRP A 40 -10.93 -1.29 8.47
C TRP A 40 -11.45 -2.09 7.28
N ARG A 41 -10.61 -2.98 6.75
CA ARG A 41 -10.99 -3.97 5.73
C ARG A 41 -10.18 -5.25 5.88
N THR A 42 -10.72 -6.35 5.36
CA THR A 42 -9.95 -7.59 5.19
C THR A 42 -8.99 -7.47 4.01
N LEU A 43 -7.98 -8.33 4.02
CA LEU A 43 -7.02 -8.50 2.94
C LEU A 43 -7.11 -9.95 2.42
N PRO A 44 -7.15 -10.18 1.10
CA PRO A 44 -7.47 -11.51 0.53
C PRO A 44 -6.38 -12.56 0.76
N PHE A 45 -5.20 -12.15 1.21
CA PHE A 45 -4.07 -13.02 1.54
C PHE A 45 -3.93 -13.29 3.05
N TYR A 46 -4.81 -12.76 3.90
CA TYR A 46 -4.84 -13.02 5.34
C TYR A 46 -6.17 -13.63 5.78
N GLU A 47 -6.15 -14.47 6.81
CA GLU A 47 -7.37 -15.04 7.40
C GLU A 47 -7.95 -14.19 8.54
N THR A 48 -7.08 -13.69 9.43
CA THR A 48 -7.50 -13.00 10.66
C THR A 48 -7.05 -11.54 10.70
N VAL A 49 -6.13 -11.14 9.82
CA VAL A 49 -5.54 -9.81 9.81
C VAL A 49 -6.43 -8.83 9.04
N ALA A 50 -6.67 -7.67 9.63
CA ALA A 50 -7.32 -6.55 8.97
C ALA A 50 -6.36 -5.37 8.78
N LEU A 51 -6.55 -4.63 7.69
CA LEU A 51 -5.92 -3.35 7.45
C LEU A 51 -6.80 -2.25 8.05
N ILE A 52 -6.21 -1.40 8.88
CA ILE A 52 -6.86 -0.22 9.46
C ILE A 52 -6.28 1.04 8.82
N ARG A 53 -7.16 1.99 8.51
CA ARG A 53 -6.85 3.34 8.01
C ARG A 53 -7.41 4.38 8.97
N VAL A 54 -6.54 5.28 9.41
CA VAL A 54 -6.84 6.40 10.30
C VAL A 54 -6.60 7.70 9.54
N LYS A 55 -7.59 8.60 9.56
CA LYS A 55 -7.52 9.94 8.99
C LYS A 55 -8.07 10.94 9.98
N ASP A 56 -7.52 12.15 10.02
CA ASP A 56 -8.15 13.26 10.74
C ASP A 56 -8.08 14.55 9.91
N PRO A 57 -9.22 15.22 9.64
CA PRO A 57 -9.24 16.46 8.86
C PRO A 57 -8.52 17.63 9.57
N ASN A 58 -8.26 17.52 10.87
CA ASN A 58 -7.56 18.53 11.66
C ASN A 58 -6.04 18.38 11.65
N TRP A 59 -5.49 17.33 11.04
CA TRP A 59 -4.05 17.23 10.82
C TRP A 59 -3.57 18.27 9.80
N VAL A 60 -2.32 18.72 9.97
CA VAL A 60 -1.69 19.71 9.07
C VAL A 60 -1.74 19.23 7.61
N ASN A 61 -1.43 17.95 7.38
CA ASN A 61 -1.59 17.32 6.08
C ASN A 61 -2.95 16.60 5.99
N LYS A 62 -3.91 17.22 5.32
CA LYS A 62 -5.27 16.68 5.14
C LYS A 62 -5.35 15.44 4.24
N LYS A 63 -4.30 15.17 3.45
CA LYS A 63 -4.20 13.96 2.61
C LYS A 63 -3.57 12.78 3.37
N LEU A 64 -3.05 13.03 4.58
CA LEU A 64 -2.34 12.01 5.36
C LEU A 64 -3.27 10.88 5.78
N ASN A 65 -2.83 9.66 5.52
CA ASN A 65 -3.42 8.45 6.05
C ASN A 65 -2.39 7.74 6.94
N ILE A 66 -2.82 7.28 8.11
CA ILE A 66 -2.02 6.43 9.00
C ILE A 66 -2.60 5.03 8.95
N TYR A 67 -1.75 4.03 8.80
CA TYR A 67 -2.18 2.65 8.60
C TYR A 67 -1.61 1.70 9.65
N TYR A 68 -2.42 0.68 9.98
CA TYR A 68 -2.03 -0.42 10.84
C TYR A 68 -2.49 -1.74 10.23
N LEU A 69 -1.76 -2.81 10.49
CA LEU A 69 -2.33 -4.15 10.49
C LEU A 69 -2.80 -4.48 11.92
N THR A 70 -3.89 -5.20 12.05
CA THR A 70 -4.37 -5.72 13.34
C THR A 70 -4.58 -7.23 13.27
N ASP A 71 -4.14 -7.93 14.30
CA ASP A 71 -4.44 -9.35 14.51
C ASP A 71 -4.74 -9.57 15.99
N GLN A 72 -5.94 -10.07 16.29
CA GLN A 72 -6.39 -10.35 17.66
C GLN A 72 -6.16 -9.20 18.66
N GLY A 73 -6.32 -7.95 18.21
CA GLY A 73 -6.13 -6.73 19.03
C GLY A 73 -4.70 -6.21 19.12
N SER A 74 -3.71 -6.93 18.58
CA SER A 74 -2.35 -6.41 18.42
C SER A 74 -2.27 -5.48 17.21
N LEU A 75 -1.73 -4.28 17.38
CA LEU A 75 -1.58 -3.29 16.32
C LEU A 75 -0.14 -3.21 15.83
N PHE A 76 0.02 -3.21 14.51
CA PHE A 76 1.31 -3.13 13.82
C PHE A 76 1.32 -1.93 12.90
N ARG A 77 2.12 -0.92 13.25
CA ARG A 77 2.17 0.36 12.52
C ARG A 77 2.85 0.18 11.16
N LEU A 78 2.14 0.51 10.07
CA LEU A 78 2.71 0.55 8.71
C LEU A 78 3.40 1.89 8.46
N ASN A 79 4.66 1.99 8.89
CA ASN A 79 5.46 3.22 8.93
C ASN A 79 6.34 3.44 7.67
N GLY A 80 6.00 2.82 6.54
CA GLY A 80 6.81 2.89 5.33
C GLY A 80 7.93 1.86 5.24
N THR A 81 8.14 1.03 6.26
CA THR A 81 9.18 -0.02 6.25
C THR A 81 8.56 -1.42 6.16
N SER A 82 9.33 -2.41 5.72
CA SER A 82 8.87 -3.81 5.62
C SER A 82 8.78 -4.59 6.95
N PRO A 83 9.57 -4.32 8.02
CA PRO A 83 9.52 -5.12 9.25
C PRO A 83 8.13 -5.31 9.87
N PRO A 84 7.24 -4.30 9.98
CA PRO A 84 5.89 -4.51 10.51
C PRO A 84 5.07 -5.52 9.71
N ILE A 85 5.23 -5.55 8.38
CA ILE A 85 4.54 -6.51 7.52
C ILE A 85 5.10 -7.91 7.74
N HIS A 86 6.44 -8.06 7.73
CA HIS A 86 7.08 -9.35 7.96
C HIS A 86 6.82 -9.91 9.35
N GLU A 87 6.74 -9.06 10.38
CA GLU A 87 6.37 -9.46 11.73
C GLU A 87 4.94 -10.04 11.76
N VAL A 88 3.99 -9.40 11.08
CA VAL A 88 2.62 -9.91 10.97
C VAL A 88 2.59 -11.21 10.18
N ASN A 89 3.25 -11.29 9.01
CA ASN A 89 3.35 -12.53 8.25
C ASN A 89 3.93 -13.69 9.08
N SER A 90 4.86 -13.42 10.00
CA SER A 90 5.43 -14.45 10.85
C SER A 90 4.47 -14.94 11.94
N LYS A 91 3.55 -14.09 12.41
CA LYS A 91 2.59 -14.41 13.48
C LYS A 91 1.27 -14.97 12.94
N ALA A 92 0.79 -14.40 11.85
CA ALA A 92 -0.41 -14.77 11.12
C ALA A 92 -0.03 -15.00 9.64
N PRO A 93 0.47 -16.20 9.29
CA PRO A 93 0.97 -16.47 7.94
C PRO A 93 -0.03 -16.18 6.84
N ILE A 94 0.44 -15.47 5.81
CA ILE A 94 -0.34 -15.21 4.61
C ILE A 94 -0.61 -16.49 3.82
N LYS A 95 -1.70 -16.51 3.07
CA LYS A 95 -2.11 -17.60 2.19
C LYS A 95 -2.13 -17.12 0.76
N LEU A 96 -0.97 -17.09 0.13
CA LEU A 96 -0.82 -16.71 -1.27
C LEU A 96 -1.25 -17.83 -2.21
N ASN A 97 -1.88 -17.45 -3.31
CA ASN A 97 -2.24 -18.27 -4.45
C ASN A 97 -2.27 -17.39 -5.72
N GLU A 98 -2.55 -18.00 -6.87
CA GLU A 98 -2.59 -17.31 -8.16
C GLU A 98 -3.64 -16.19 -8.21
N ASP A 99 -4.73 -16.33 -7.46
CA ASP A 99 -5.84 -15.36 -7.47
C ASP A 99 -5.53 -14.09 -6.64
N ASN A 100 -4.69 -14.17 -5.61
CA ASN A 100 -4.46 -13.07 -4.66
C ASN A 100 -3.02 -12.54 -4.60
N VAL A 101 -2.07 -13.15 -5.32
CA VAL A 101 -0.66 -12.75 -5.28
C VAL A 101 -0.44 -11.31 -5.76
N LEU A 102 -1.20 -10.87 -6.76
CA LEU A 102 -1.12 -9.49 -7.25
C LEU A 102 -1.68 -8.48 -6.24
N ASP A 103 -2.67 -8.86 -5.43
CA ASP A 103 -3.13 -8.01 -4.32
C ASP A 103 -2.05 -7.83 -3.26
N TYR A 104 -1.29 -8.89 -2.98
CA TYR A 104 -0.15 -8.83 -2.06
C TYR A 104 0.99 -7.98 -2.63
N LEU A 105 1.29 -8.09 -3.93
CA LEU A 105 2.28 -7.24 -4.60
C LEU A 105 1.91 -5.75 -4.46
N ARG A 106 0.68 -5.38 -4.83
CA ARG A 106 0.16 -4.02 -4.69
C ARG A 106 0.25 -3.53 -3.24
N PHE A 107 -0.18 -4.36 -2.29
CA PHE A 107 -0.09 -4.07 -0.86
C PHE A 107 1.34 -3.76 -0.43
N PHE A 108 2.27 -4.68 -0.67
CA PHE A 108 3.64 -4.57 -0.19
C PHE A 108 4.35 -3.36 -0.80
N CYS A 109 4.27 -3.21 -2.12
CA CYS A 109 4.93 -2.12 -2.84
C CYS A 109 4.34 -0.72 -2.53
N PHE A 110 3.09 -0.65 -2.09
CA PHE A 110 2.50 0.60 -1.60
C PHE A 110 2.88 0.94 -0.16
N TYR A 111 2.94 -0.04 0.75
CA TYR A 111 3.19 0.24 2.17
C TYR A 111 4.66 0.25 2.55
N VAL A 112 5.52 -0.41 1.77
CA VAL A 112 6.97 -0.24 1.84
C VAL A 112 7.37 0.93 0.93
N ARG A 113 8.08 1.89 1.48
CA ARG A 113 8.44 3.15 0.83
C ARG A 113 9.96 3.21 0.64
N GLY A 114 10.38 3.72 -0.50
CA GLY A 114 11.72 4.28 -0.66
C GLY A 114 11.76 5.71 -0.14
N GLU A 115 12.92 6.36 -0.27
CA GLU A 115 13.12 7.76 0.18
C GLU A 115 12.15 8.74 -0.51
N GLU A 116 11.78 8.46 -1.76
CA GLU A 116 10.94 9.33 -2.59
C GLU A 116 9.48 8.84 -2.69
N GLY A 117 9.04 7.93 -1.81
CA GLY A 117 7.65 7.48 -1.74
C GLY A 117 7.43 6.00 -2.08
N PRO A 118 6.23 5.61 -2.54
CA PRO A 118 5.89 4.21 -2.79
C PRO A 118 6.51 3.69 -4.08
N PHE A 119 6.74 2.38 -4.13
CA PHE A 119 6.91 1.65 -5.38
C PHE A 119 5.52 1.41 -5.98
N TYR A 120 4.89 2.45 -6.50
CA TYR A 120 3.47 2.38 -6.85
C TYR A 120 3.23 1.46 -8.06
N ILE A 121 2.46 0.39 -7.90
CA ILE A 121 2.06 -0.47 -9.02
C ILE A 121 1.07 0.32 -9.90
N ALA A 122 1.51 0.76 -11.07
CA ALA A 122 0.80 1.71 -11.93
C ALA A 122 0.08 0.98 -13.07
N GLU A 123 -1.20 0.73 -12.88
CA GLU A 123 -1.99 -0.13 -13.78
C GLU A 123 -2.89 0.62 -14.77
N SER A 124 -3.25 1.85 -14.43
CA SER A 124 -4.18 2.69 -15.20
C SER A 124 -3.99 4.16 -14.81
N ILE A 125 -4.14 5.06 -15.79
CA ILE A 125 -4.05 6.52 -15.57
C ILE A 125 -5.26 7.06 -14.80
N GLU A 126 -6.36 6.30 -14.79
CA GLU A 126 -7.62 6.59 -14.10
C GLU A 126 -7.61 6.19 -12.62
N ASP A 127 -6.55 5.54 -12.11
CA ASP A 127 -6.45 5.24 -10.69
C ASP A 127 -6.48 6.56 -9.88
N PRO A 128 -7.32 6.69 -8.85
CA PRO A 128 -7.48 7.93 -8.08
C PRO A 128 -6.21 8.40 -7.36
N ASN A 129 -5.19 7.56 -7.21
CA ASN A 129 -3.90 7.92 -6.64
C ASN A 129 -2.91 8.46 -7.68
N MET A 130 -3.24 8.37 -8.97
CA MET A 130 -2.44 8.98 -10.03
C MET A 130 -2.47 10.50 -9.90
N PRO A 131 -1.39 11.20 -10.25
CA PRO A 131 -1.33 12.65 -10.17
C PRO A 131 -2.45 13.30 -11.01
N GLY A 132 -3.31 14.10 -10.37
CA GLY A 132 -4.45 14.71 -11.07
C GLY A 132 -4.03 15.77 -12.10
N GLU A 133 -3.05 16.61 -11.73
CA GLU A 133 -2.49 17.64 -12.60
C GLU A 133 -1.18 17.15 -13.21
N MET A 134 -1.14 17.11 -14.54
CA MET A 134 0.02 16.74 -15.35
C MET A 134 0.02 17.55 -16.63
N ASP A 135 1.20 17.87 -17.17
CA ASP A 135 1.30 18.35 -18.54
C ASP A 135 0.97 17.23 -19.56
N GLU A 136 0.65 17.62 -20.79
CA GLU A 136 0.22 16.68 -21.84
C GLU A 136 1.28 15.60 -22.16
N VAL A 137 2.57 15.95 -22.09
CA VAL A 137 3.66 15.00 -22.39
C VAL A 137 3.74 13.97 -21.27
N THR A 138 3.78 14.42 -20.01
CA THR A 138 3.78 13.52 -18.84
C THR A 138 2.57 12.59 -18.87
N ARG A 139 1.37 13.11 -19.16
CA ARG A 139 0.15 12.30 -19.27
C ARG A 139 0.27 11.25 -20.37
N SER A 140 0.68 11.65 -21.58
CA SER A 140 0.81 10.76 -22.72
C SER A 140 1.81 9.62 -22.48
N VAL A 141 2.95 9.93 -21.84
CA VAL A 141 3.96 8.93 -21.45
C VAL A 141 3.39 7.93 -20.46
N ILE A 142 2.73 8.40 -19.41
CA ILE A 142 2.17 7.51 -18.38
C ILE A 142 1.07 6.64 -18.99
N GLU A 143 0.11 7.23 -19.70
CA GLU A 143 -1.01 6.52 -20.34
C GLU A 143 -0.53 5.45 -21.33
N GLY A 144 0.51 5.74 -22.10
CA GLY A 144 1.11 4.77 -23.03
C GLY A 144 1.94 3.67 -22.37
N THR A 145 2.20 3.77 -21.06
CA THR A 145 3.11 2.87 -20.34
C THR A 145 2.39 1.99 -19.33
N VAL A 146 1.45 2.56 -18.56
CA VAL A 146 0.75 1.84 -17.49
C VAL A 146 -0.02 0.65 -18.05
N ARG A 147 0.02 -0.46 -17.32
CA ARG A 147 -0.72 -1.69 -17.64
C ARG A 147 -0.96 -2.50 -16.37
N PRO A 148 -2.03 -3.32 -16.32
CA PRO A 148 -2.26 -4.22 -15.20
C PRO A 148 -1.03 -5.08 -14.90
N ALA A 149 -0.73 -5.26 -13.61
CA ALA A 149 0.27 -6.23 -13.19
C ALA A 149 -0.22 -7.65 -13.55
N SER A 150 0.72 -8.55 -13.84
CA SER A 150 0.43 -9.91 -14.27
C SER A 150 1.18 -10.95 -13.45
N PHE A 151 0.56 -12.11 -13.29
CA PHE A 151 1.16 -13.29 -12.71
C PHE A 151 1.71 -14.18 -13.83
N GLU A 152 3.01 -14.46 -13.77
CA GLU A 152 3.78 -15.12 -14.84
C GLU A 152 4.10 -16.59 -14.53
N GLY A 153 3.43 -17.17 -13.53
CA GLY A 153 3.66 -18.53 -13.05
C GLY A 153 4.61 -18.60 -11.85
N MET A 154 5.12 -19.79 -11.56
CA MET A 154 6.04 -20.04 -10.44
C MET A 154 7.42 -20.47 -10.96
N ASN A 155 8.47 -20.09 -10.23
CA ASN A 155 9.82 -20.61 -10.48
C ASN A 155 10.03 -22.00 -9.86
N GLU A 156 11.22 -22.58 -10.06
CA GLU A 156 11.61 -23.91 -9.53
C GLU A 156 11.60 -24.00 -7.99
N HIS A 157 11.62 -22.87 -7.29
CA HIS A 157 11.55 -22.77 -5.84
C HIS A 157 10.10 -22.58 -5.33
N GLY A 158 9.11 -22.55 -6.22
CA GLY A 158 7.72 -22.31 -5.88
C GLY A 158 7.41 -20.86 -5.51
N HIS A 159 8.28 -19.91 -5.88
CA HIS A 159 7.97 -18.48 -5.73
C HIS A 159 7.10 -18.02 -6.89
N PHE A 160 6.10 -17.20 -6.60
CA PHE A 160 5.26 -16.58 -7.61
C PHE A 160 6.07 -15.52 -8.35
N LEU A 161 6.01 -15.53 -9.68
CA LEU A 161 6.63 -14.53 -10.53
C LEU A 161 5.57 -13.54 -10.99
N CYS A 162 5.85 -12.24 -10.86
CA CYS A 162 4.94 -11.18 -11.29
C CYS A 162 5.68 -10.14 -12.13
N ASP A 163 4.99 -9.57 -13.14
CA ASP A 163 5.41 -8.39 -13.90
C ASP A 163 4.53 -7.20 -13.51
N ALA A 164 5.14 -6.01 -13.39
CA ALA A 164 4.38 -4.79 -13.16
C ALA A 164 5.12 -3.55 -13.68
N VAL A 165 4.34 -2.52 -13.97
CA VAL A 165 4.86 -1.16 -14.12
C VAL A 165 4.89 -0.49 -12.75
N VAL A 166 6.06 0.03 -12.37
CA VAL A 166 6.27 0.71 -11.09
C VAL A 166 6.48 2.21 -11.34
N PHE A 167 5.63 3.04 -10.74
CA PHE A 167 5.83 4.48 -10.64
C PHE A 167 6.51 4.78 -9.31
N TYR A 168 7.80 5.12 -9.38
CA TYR A 168 8.61 5.49 -8.22
C TYR A 168 9.21 6.88 -8.42
N SER A 169 9.06 7.77 -7.43
CA SER A 169 9.43 9.18 -7.53
C SER A 169 8.79 9.85 -8.77
N ASN A 170 9.62 10.22 -9.75
CA ASN A 170 9.25 10.86 -11.02
C ASN A 170 9.60 9.98 -12.24
N ALA A 171 9.64 8.66 -12.07
CA ALA A 171 10.02 7.71 -13.11
C ALA A 171 9.11 6.48 -13.13
N LEU A 172 9.05 5.84 -14.30
CA LEU A 172 8.34 4.58 -14.55
C LEU A 172 9.34 3.49 -14.89
N PHE A 173 9.13 2.30 -14.34
CA PHE A 173 9.96 1.11 -14.55
C PHE A 173 9.08 -0.08 -14.93
N ILE A 174 9.59 -0.98 -15.77
CA ILE A 174 9.09 -2.37 -15.84
C ILE A 174 9.90 -3.15 -14.82
N ALA A 175 9.25 -3.86 -13.91
CA ALA A 175 9.93 -4.66 -12.91
C ALA A 175 9.33 -6.06 -12.81
N ASN A 176 10.20 -7.06 -12.63
CA ASN A 176 9.82 -8.43 -12.33
C ASN A 176 10.09 -8.74 -10.86
N PHE A 177 9.14 -9.43 -10.24
CA PHE A 177 9.16 -9.76 -8.82
C PHE A 177 9.10 -11.28 -8.63
N ALA A 178 9.80 -11.77 -7.60
CA ALA A 178 9.58 -13.08 -7.02
C ALA A 178 8.97 -12.91 -5.62
N ILE A 179 7.85 -13.59 -5.38
CA ILE A 179 7.12 -13.54 -4.11
C ILE A 179 7.11 -14.93 -3.50
N GLN A 180 7.68 -15.05 -2.31
CA GLN A 180 7.70 -16.30 -1.55
C GLN A 180 6.36 -16.51 -0.81
N GLN A 181 6.03 -17.75 -0.49
CA GLN A 181 4.84 -18.08 0.32
C GLN A 181 4.85 -17.41 1.71
N THR A 182 6.02 -17.04 2.22
CA THR A 182 6.23 -16.30 3.47
C THR A 182 5.89 -14.80 3.35
N GLY A 183 5.69 -14.32 2.11
CA GLY A 183 5.49 -12.91 1.78
C GLY A 183 6.79 -12.11 1.65
N MET A 184 7.95 -12.76 1.64
CA MET A 184 9.18 -12.11 1.19
C MET A 184 9.04 -11.78 -0.30
N ILE A 185 9.31 -10.53 -0.67
CA ILE A 185 9.32 -10.05 -2.04
C ILE A 185 10.74 -9.67 -2.43
N GLU A 186 11.16 -10.13 -3.60
CA GLU A 186 12.41 -9.74 -4.24
C GLU A 186 12.10 -9.11 -5.61
N MET A 187 12.70 -7.97 -5.90
CA MET A 187 12.71 -7.40 -7.25
C MET A 187 13.88 -8.03 -8.00
N LEU A 188 13.59 -8.83 -9.01
CA LEU A 188 14.59 -9.59 -9.78
C LEU A 188 15.28 -8.70 -10.81
N ASN A 189 14.53 -7.79 -11.41
CA ASN A 189 15.01 -6.80 -12.34
C ASN A 189 14.11 -5.56 -12.32
N ASP A 190 14.65 -4.46 -12.84
CA ASP A 190 13.92 -3.27 -13.19
C ASP A 190 14.57 -2.59 -14.40
N GLU A 191 13.75 -2.15 -15.35
CA GLU A 191 14.19 -1.40 -16.52
C GLU A 191 13.45 -0.05 -16.58
N PRO A 192 14.17 1.08 -16.61
CA PRO A 192 13.55 2.39 -16.71
C PRO A 192 12.89 2.58 -18.07
N ILE A 193 11.63 3.02 -18.05
CA ILE A 193 10.82 3.32 -19.24
C ILE A 193 10.84 4.83 -19.51
N ALA A 194 10.65 5.61 -18.45
CA ALA A 194 10.62 7.07 -18.49
C ALA A 194 11.12 7.64 -17.16
N GLY A 195 11.74 8.81 -17.21
CA GLY A 195 12.20 9.54 -16.03
C GLY A 195 11.94 11.03 -16.18
N ASP A 196 12.28 11.79 -15.14
CA ASP A 196 12.11 13.25 -15.09
C ASP A 196 10.67 13.73 -15.36
N LEU A 197 9.69 12.91 -15.00
CA LEU A 197 8.28 13.24 -15.12
C LEU A 197 7.95 14.42 -14.19
N LYS A 198 7.11 15.35 -14.67
CA LYS A 198 6.64 16.49 -13.85
C LYS A 198 5.45 16.11 -12.97
N ALA A 199 5.46 14.89 -12.47
CA ALA A 199 4.40 14.33 -11.65
C ALA A 199 4.98 13.27 -10.72
N LYS A 200 4.41 13.16 -9.51
CA LYS A 200 4.78 12.14 -8.50
C LYS A 200 3.53 11.66 -7.77
N ILE A 201 3.55 10.41 -7.34
CA ILE A 201 2.45 9.83 -6.55
C ILE A 201 2.36 10.52 -5.18
N GLU A 202 1.25 11.21 -4.91
CA GLU A 202 1.01 11.93 -3.64
C GLU A 202 0.09 11.14 -2.69
N THR A 203 0.63 10.05 -2.11
CA THR A 203 -0.09 9.24 -1.12
C THR A 203 0.64 9.26 0.23
N PRO A 204 0.60 10.38 0.96
CA PRO A 204 1.37 10.52 2.19
C PRO A 204 0.91 9.50 3.24
N ILE A 205 1.89 8.77 3.76
CA ILE A 205 1.80 7.99 4.99
C ILE A 205 2.79 8.58 6.00
N ALA A 206 2.54 8.35 7.28
CA ALA A 206 3.49 8.68 8.35
C ALA A 206 4.24 7.44 8.83
#